data_AF-A0A6P0U6P2-F1
#
_entry.id   AF-A0A6P0U6P2-F1
#
_cell.length_a   1.000
_cell.length_b   1.000
_cell.length_c   1.000
_cell.angle_alpha   90.00
_cell.angle_beta   90.00
_cell.angle_gamma   90.00
#
_symmetry.space_group_name_H-M   'P 1'
#
loop_
_entity.id
_entity.type
_entity.pdbx_description
1 polymer ?
#
loop_
_entity_poly.entity_id
_entity_poly.type
_entity_poly.pdbx_seq_one_letter_code
_entity_poly.pdbx_strand_id
1 'polypeptide(L)' 'MDNANLENANLTGADLDRVNLEGANLSGANFKDANLRFVELKNAIFNNTIMPDGSMKNGIGDGKEYFVGLREYRYK' A
#
# COMPACT_ATOMS: atom_id res chain seq x y z
N MET A 1 -10.69 1.79 13.49
CA MET A 1 -9.88 2.96 13.87
C MET A 1 -9.46 3.61 12.57
N ASP A 2 -10.36 4.36 11.97
CA ASP A 2 -10.42 4.37 10.50
C ASP A 2 -9.75 5.63 9.95
N ASN A 3 -8.88 5.42 8.94
CA ASN A 3 -8.12 6.41 8.17
C ASN A 3 -6.82 6.90 8.83
N ALA A 4 -5.82 6.01 8.93
CA ALA A 4 -4.45 6.43 9.23
C ALA A 4 -3.95 7.45 8.19
N ASN A 5 -3.41 8.58 8.63
CA ASN A 5 -2.75 9.54 7.75
C ASN A 5 -1.25 9.23 7.68
N LEU A 6 -0.81 8.68 6.56
CA LEU A 6 0.59 8.35 6.25
C LEU A 6 1.07 9.14 5.02
N GLU A 7 0.48 10.31 4.77
CA GLU A 7 0.87 11.16 3.67
C GLU A 7 2.36 11.52 3.76
N ASN A 8 3.10 11.32 2.66
CA ASN A 8 4.54 11.53 2.55
C ASN A 8 5.40 10.72 3.56
N ALA A 9 4.85 9.68 4.18
CA ALA A 9 5.59 8.85 5.12
C ALA A 9 6.72 8.08 4.41
N ASN A 10 7.90 8.04 5.04
CA ASN A 10 8.98 7.18 4.60
C ASN A 10 8.89 5.84 5.34
N LEU A 11 8.48 4.80 4.62
CA LEU A 11 8.30 3.43 5.10
C LEU A 11 9.23 2.47 4.35
N THR A 12 10.37 2.98 3.86
CA THR A 12 11.37 2.18 3.14
C THR A 12 11.83 1.01 4.01
N GLY A 13 11.70 -0.22 3.50
CA GLY A 13 12.09 -1.44 4.21
C GLY A 13 11.23 -1.80 5.42
N ALA A 14 10.09 -1.14 5.63
CA ALA A 14 9.20 -1.45 6.75
C ALA A 14 8.58 -2.84 6.62
N ASP A 15 8.40 -3.54 7.74
CA ASP A 15 7.62 -4.77 7.79
C ASP A 15 6.15 -4.44 8.14
N LEU A 16 5.26 -4.60 7.16
CA LEU A 16 3.84 -4.30 7.27
C LEU A 16 2.99 -5.56 6.96
N ASP A 17 3.54 -6.75 7.22
CA ASP A 17 2.83 -8.01 7.08
C ASP A 17 1.50 -7.97 7.86
N ARG A 18 0.38 -8.22 7.15
CA ARG A 18 -0.97 -8.29 7.71
C ARG A 18 -1.47 -7.02 8.40
N VAL A 19 -0.89 -5.85 8.10
CA VAL A 19 -1.37 -4.57 8.64
C VAL A 19 -2.68 -4.16 7.94
N ASN A 20 -3.62 -3.62 8.71
CA ASN A 20 -4.83 -3.02 8.17
C ASN A 20 -4.63 -1.53 7.91
N LEU A 21 -4.64 -1.13 6.63
CA LEU A 21 -4.58 0.25 6.15
C LEU A 21 -5.86 0.64 5.40
N GLU A 22 -6.99 0.00 5.71
CA GLU A 22 -8.29 0.35 5.12
C GLU A 22 -8.58 1.85 5.34
N GLY A 23 -8.87 2.54 4.24
CA GLY A 23 -9.15 3.99 4.25
C GLY A 23 -7.96 4.90 4.53
N ALA A 24 -6.73 4.37 4.62
CA ALA A 24 -5.55 5.19 4.90
C ALA A 24 -5.23 6.16 3.75
N ASN A 25 -4.74 7.36 4.10
CA ASN A 25 -4.11 8.25 3.13
C ASN A 25 -2.62 7.94 3.04
N LEU A 26 -2.20 7.34 1.93
CA LEU A 26 -0.82 6.96 1.63
C LEU A 26 -0.20 7.88 0.57
N SER A 27 -0.85 9.01 0.24
CA SER A 27 -0.38 9.88 -0.85
C SER A 27 1.06 10.33 -0.63
N GLY A 28 1.93 10.13 -1.62
CA GLY A 28 3.36 10.45 -1.53
C GLY A 28 4.18 9.53 -0.62
N ALA A 29 3.59 8.49 -0.02
CA ALA A 29 4.33 7.57 0.83
C ALA A 29 5.35 6.75 0.03
N ASN A 30 6.44 6.36 0.70
CA ASN A 30 7.49 5.54 0.12
C ASN A 30 7.56 4.18 0.81
N PHE A 31 7.10 3.12 0.12
CA PHE A 31 7.16 1.72 0.55
C PHE A 31 8.27 0.93 -0.14
N LYS A 32 9.27 1.59 -0.76
CA LYS A 32 10.37 0.89 -1.43
C LYS A 32 10.97 -0.16 -0.49
N ASP A 33 11.18 -1.38 -0.99
CA ASP A 33 11.70 -2.52 -0.23
C ASP A 33 10.85 -2.96 0.99
N ALA A 34 9.65 -2.40 1.20
CA ALA A 34 8.77 -2.77 2.31
C ALA A 34 8.07 -4.12 2.07
N ASN A 35 7.81 -4.84 3.16
CA ASN A 35 7.02 -6.07 3.12
C ASN A 35 5.52 -5.74 3.28
N LEU A 36 4.79 -5.76 2.16
CA LEU A 36 3.34 -5.50 2.12
C LEU A 36 2.49 -6.79 2.01
N ARG A 37 3.03 -7.93 2.44
CA ARG A 37 2.29 -9.20 2.40
C ARG A 37 0.99 -9.09 3.20
N PHE A 38 -0.12 -9.48 2.58
CA PHE A 38 -1.45 -9.49 3.19
C PHE A 38 -1.89 -8.14 3.80
N VAL A 39 -1.34 -7.02 3.34
CA VAL A 39 -1.80 -5.69 3.79
C VAL A 39 -3.20 -5.43 3.24
N GLU A 40 -4.11 -4.94 4.08
CA GLU A 40 -5.46 -4.57 3.66
C GLU A 40 -5.45 -3.10 3.22
N LEU A 41 -5.74 -2.84 1.94
CA LEU A 41 -5.69 -1.49 1.34
C LEU A 41 -7.04 -1.04 0.79
N LYS A 42 -8.13 -1.71 1.15
CA LYS A 42 -9.46 -1.32 0.72
C LYS A 42 -9.72 0.16 1.05
N ASN A 43 -10.21 0.94 0.10
CA ASN A 43 -10.43 2.38 0.21
C ASN A 43 -9.18 3.23 0.53
N ALA A 44 -7.97 2.66 0.58
CA ALA A 44 -6.75 3.44 0.81
C ALA A 44 -6.43 4.29 -0.43
N ILE A 45 -5.93 5.49 -0.23
CA ILE A 45 -5.57 6.42 -1.31
C ILE A 45 -4.05 6.42 -1.46
N PHE A 46 -3.53 6.04 -2.63
CA PHE A 46 -2.07 5.92 -2.86
C PHE A 46 -1.62 6.74 -4.07
N ASN A 47 -1.96 8.02 -4.10
CA ASN A 47 -1.50 8.93 -5.15
C ASN A 47 0.00 9.22 -5.01
N ASN A 48 0.77 9.15 -6.09
CA ASN A 48 2.22 9.33 -6.12
C ASN A 48 2.96 8.46 -5.09
N THR A 49 2.44 7.27 -4.78
CA THR A 49 3.03 6.36 -3.81
C THR A 49 4.08 5.49 -4.48
N ILE A 50 5.24 5.35 -3.85
CA ILE A 50 6.30 4.44 -4.30
C ILE A 50 6.03 3.06 -3.71
N MET A 51 5.82 2.06 -4.57
CA MET A 51 5.58 0.67 -4.21
C MET A 51 6.88 -0.07 -3.83
N PRO A 52 6.79 -1.27 -3.24
CA PRO A 52 7.97 -2.04 -2.85
C PRO A 52 8.98 -2.30 -3.97
N ASP A 53 8.52 -2.46 -5.21
CA ASP A 53 9.37 -2.62 -6.40
C ASP A 53 9.97 -1.31 -6.93
N GLY A 54 9.69 -0.19 -6.27
CA GLY A 54 10.11 1.16 -6.67
C GLY A 54 9.22 1.80 -7.74
N SER A 55 8.19 1.12 -8.25
CA SER A 55 7.23 1.72 -9.18
C SER A 55 6.34 2.74 -8.47
N MET A 56 5.98 3.82 -9.16
CA MET A 56 4.98 4.75 -8.65
C MET A 56 3.59 4.30 -9.05
N LYS A 57 2.66 4.26 -8.10
CA LYS A 57 1.24 4.00 -8.33
C LYS A 57 0.38 5.19 -7.93
N ASN A 58 -0.82 5.22 -8.50
CA ASN A 58 -1.89 6.15 -8.23
C ASN A 58 -3.21 5.38 -8.19
N GLY A 59 -4.12 5.74 -7.30
CA GLY A 59 -5.44 5.12 -7.24
C GLY A 59 -5.99 4.98 -5.84
N ILE A 60 -7.11 4.26 -5.78
CA ILE A 60 -7.80 3.88 -4.57
C ILE A 60 -7.81 2.35 -4.51
N GLY A 61 -7.46 1.79 -3.36
CA GLY A 61 -7.45 0.35 -3.20
C GLY A 61 -8.86 -0.21 -3.24
N ASP A 62 -9.07 -1.22 -4.06
CA ASP A 62 -10.35 -1.86 -4.30
C ASP A 62 -10.62 -3.03 -3.33
N GLY A 63 -9.69 -3.30 -2.41
CA GLY A 63 -9.74 -4.47 -1.52
C GLY A 63 -9.39 -5.79 -2.21
N LYS A 64 -8.90 -5.75 -3.45
CA LYS A 64 -8.43 -6.91 -4.22
C LYS A 64 -6.94 -6.83 -4.55
N GLU A 65 -6.28 -5.70 -4.27
CA GLU A 65 -4.85 -5.51 -4.51
C GLU A 65 -4.01 -6.27 -3.47
N TYR A 66 -3.62 -7.50 -3.80
CA TYR A 66 -2.60 -8.24 -3.07
C TYR A 66 -1.21 -7.83 -3.59
N PHE A 67 -0.51 -6.98 -2.85
CA PHE A 67 0.90 -6.67 -3.11
C PHE A 67 1.81 -7.78 -2.56
N VAL A 68 1.55 -9.02 -2.97
CA VAL A 68 2.54 -10.08 -2.81
C VAL A 68 3.58 -9.88 -3.88
N GLY A 69 4.80 -9.55 -3.45
CA GLY A 69 5.96 -9.35 -4.31
C GLY A 69 5.94 -10.30 -5.50
N LEU A 70 5.82 -9.71 -6.69
CA LEU A 70 5.90 -10.30 -8.03
C LEU A 70 4.62 -10.66 -8.78
N ARG A 71 3.41 -10.68 -8.22
CA ARG A 71 2.19 -10.80 -9.07
C ARG A 71 0.98 -10.13 -8.46
N GLU A 72 0.40 -9.17 -9.20
CA GLU A 72 -0.98 -8.74 -8.96
C GLU A 72 -1.91 -9.95 -9.09
N TYR A 73 -2.43 -10.43 -7.96
CA TYR A 73 -3.50 -11.43 -7.98
C TYR A 73 -4.85 -10.72 -8.06
N ARG A 74 -5.31 -10.45 -9.29
CA ARG A 74 -6.73 -10.13 -9.51
C ARG A 74 -7.56 -11.39 -9.36
N TYR A 75 -8.35 -11.51 -8.29
CA TYR A 75 -9.47 -12.44 -8.28
C TYR A 75 -10.57 -11.89 -9.19
N LYS A 76 -10.94 -12.69 -10.21
CA LYS A 76 -12.07 -12.42 -11.10
C LYS A 76 -13.34 -12.16 -10.30
#